data_AF-A0A429XEB9-F1
#
_entry.id   AF-A0A429XEB9-F1
#
_cell.length_a   1.000
_cell.length_b   1.000
_cell.length_c   1.000
_cell.angle_alpha   90.00
_cell.angle_beta   90.00
_cell.angle_gamma   90.00
#
_symmetry.space_group_name_H-M   'P 1'
#
loop_
_entity.id
_entity.type
_entity.pdbx_description
1 polymer ?
#
loop_
_entity_poly.entity_id
_entity_poly.type
_entity_poly.pdbx_seq_one_letter_code
_entity_poly.pdbx_strand_id
1 'polypeptide(L)'
;MENEKGLREGYHRGHRGKGSRGAKTFRRGRAVAFLQMMQLKRSTIKQQLDEPEFESIRQVLVGELKAIDMLINEFVQLFEIQENEMKDSTTNKEKGMESNEAN
;
A
#
# COMPACT_ATOMS: atom_id res chain seq x y z
N MET A 1 34.71 -19.59 -56.62
CA MET A 1 34.29 -20.58 -55.60
C MET A 1 34.88 -20.10 -54.28
N GLU A 2 34.10 -19.36 -53.51
CA GLU A 2 34.53 -18.88 -52.19
C GLU A 2 34.23 -19.95 -51.14
N ASN A 3 35.25 -20.27 -50.35
CA ASN A 3 35.22 -21.33 -49.35
C ASN A 3 34.58 -20.85 -48.05
N GLU A 4 33.68 -21.69 -47.57
CA GLU A 4 33.05 -21.65 -46.26
C GLU A 4 34.05 -22.04 -45.17
N LYS A 5 34.17 -21.23 -44.10
CA LYS A 5 34.65 -21.65 -42.77
C LYS A 5 33.92 -20.84 -41.70
N GLY A 6 32.97 -21.49 -41.02
CA GLY A 6 32.34 -20.96 -39.81
C GLY A 6 33.25 -21.04 -38.58
N LEU A 7 33.00 -20.18 -37.58
CA LEU A 7 33.04 -20.47 -36.13
C LEU A 7 32.89 -19.18 -35.31
N ARG A 8 31.98 -19.25 -34.31
CA ARG A 8 31.93 -18.47 -33.05
C ARG A 8 31.61 -16.96 -33.20
N GLU A 9 30.92 -16.28 -32.31
CA GLU A 9 30.83 -16.42 -30.86
C GLU A 9 29.55 -15.70 -30.38
N GLY A 10 28.87 -16.24 -29.37
CA GLY A 10 27.64 -15.67 -28.85
C GLY A 10 27.86 -14.34 -28.13
N TYR A 11 26.92 -13.41 -28.30
CA TYR A 11 26.74 -12.30 -27.38
C TYR A 11 25.28 -12.21 -26.96
N HIS A 12 24.94 -13.07 -26.00
CA HIS A 12 23.91 -12.81 -25.02
C HIS A 12 24.16 -11.44 -24.37
N ARG A 13 23.58 -10.37 -24.92
CA ARG A 13 23.49 -9.11 -24.17
C ARG A 13 22.24 -9.16 -23.31
N GLY A 14 22.39 -9.84 -22.18
CA GLY A 14 21.40 -9.85 -21.11
C GLY A 14 21.13 -8.42 -20.64
N HIS A 15 19.94 -7.91 -20.94
CA HIS A 15 19.42 -6.75 -20.24
C HIS A 15 18.97 -7.18 -18.85
N ARG A 16 19.89 -6.99 -17.91
CA ARG A 16 19.74 -7.18 -16.47
C ARG A 16 18.42 -6.58 -15.97
N GLY A 17 17.62 -7.43 -15.35
CA GLY A 17 16.36 -7.09 -14.72
C GLY A 17 16.49 -5.94 -13.72
N LYS A 18 15.94 -4.78 -14.08
CA LYS A 18 15.70 -3.64 -13.19
C LYS A 18 14.21 -3.50 -12.81
N GLY A 19 13.39 -4.52 -13.09
CA GLY A 19 11.94 -4.52 -12.81
C GLY A 19 11.53 -5.02 -11.42
N SER A 20 12.43 -5.61 -10.65
CA SER A 20 12.04 -6.30 -9.39
C SER A 20 11.95 -5.36 -8.16
N ARG A 21 12.82 -4.34 -8.06
CA ARG A 21 12.84 -3.45 -6.89
C ARG A 21 11.63 -2.51 -6.82
N GLY A 22 11.20 -1.95 -7.95
CA GLY A 22 10.06 -1.02 -7.98
C GLY A 22 8.71 -1.69 -7.73
N ALA A 23 8.53 -2.94 -8.16
CA ALA A 23 7.28 -3.67 -7.93
C ALA A 23 7.05 -3.98 -6.43
N LYS A 24 8.12 -4.27 -5.68
CA LYS A 24 8.03 -4.53 -4.24
C LYS A 24 7.70 -3.26 -3.44
N THR A 25 8.32 -2.13 -3.76
CA THR A 25 8.02 -0.85 -3.09
C THR A 25 6.62 -0.33 -3.42
N PHE A 26 6.15 -0.52 -4.66
CA PHE A 26 4.80 -0.15 -5.05
C PHE A 26 3.75 -0.96 -4.29
N ARG A 27 3.90 -2.30 -4.23
CA ARG A 27 2.97 -3.17 -3.49
C ARG A 27 2.94 -2.80 -2.00
N ARG A 28 4.10 -2.54 -1.39
CA ARG A 28 4.19 -2.12 0.01
C ARG A 28 3.53 -0.76 0.25
N GLY A 29 3.78 0.23 -0.63
CA GLY A 29 3.12 1.53 -0.56
C GLY A 29 1.59 1.44 -0.68
N ARG A 30 1.08 0.56 -1.56
CA ARG A 30 -0.36 0.30 -1.66
C ARG A 30 -0.92 -0.37 -0.41
N ALA A 31 -0.17 -1.29 0.20
CA ALA A 31 -0.56 -1.94 1.44
C ALA A 31 -0.67 -0.93 2.60
N VAL A 32 0.29 -0.01 2.73
CA VAL A 32 0.25 1.07 3.73
C VAL A 32 -0.95 1.99 3.49
N ALA A 33 -1.19 2.43 2.25
CA ALA A 33 -2.35 3.27 1.94
C ALA A 33 -3.69 2.58 2.24
N PHE A 34 -3.78 1.25 1.99
CA PHE A 34 -4.96 0.48 2.35
C PHE A 34 -5.17 0.42 3.87
N LEU A 35 -4.11 0.19 4.65
CA LEU A 35 -4.19 0.22 6.11
C LEU A 35 -4.64 1.59 6.65
N GLN A 36 -4.14 2.68 6.08
CA GLN A 36 -4.61 4.03 6.45
C GLN A 36 -6.12 4.18 6.24
N MET A 37 -6.63 3.71 5.10
CA MET A 37 -8.06 3.74 4.82
C MET A 37 -8.85 2.90 5.84
N MET A 38 -8.34 1.73 6.24
CA MET A 38 -8.99 0.91 7.27
C MET A 38 -8.99 1.58 8.64
N GLN A 39 -7.89 2.24 9.03
CA GLN A 39 -7.81 3.01 10.28
C GLN A 39 -8.79 4.19 10.29
N LEU A 40 -8.97 4.87 9.14
CA LEU A 40 -9.95 5.93 9.01
C LEU A 40 -11.37 5.38 9.23
N LYS A 41 -11.75 4.30 8.53
CA LYS A 41 -13.07 3.67 8.69
C LYS A 41 -13.31 3.23 10.13
N ARG A 42 -12.31 2.61 10.75
CA ARG A 42 -12.35 2.22 12.16
C ARG A 42 -12.64 3.40 13.08
N SER A 43 -11.96 4.53 12.87
CA SER A 43 -12.18 5.76 13.64
C SER A 43 -13.59 6.30 13.45
N THR A 44 -14.08 6.32 12.21
CA THR A 44 -15.44 6.78 11.90
C THR A 44 -16.51 5.92 12.59
N ILE A 45 -16.39 4.59 12.55
CA ILE A 45 -17.37 3.71 13.20
C ILE A 45 -17.32 3.87 14.72
N LYS A 46 -16.12 4.08 15.30
CA LYS A 46 -16.00 4.38 16.73
C LYS A 46 -16.74 5.66 17.12
N GLN A 47 -16.60 6.72 16.33
CA GLN A 47 -17.35 7.96 16.56
C GLN A 47 -18.86 7.70 16.47
N GLN A 48 -19.31 6.95 15.46
CA GLN A 48 -20.73 6.59 15.33
C GLN A 48 -21.28 5.79 16.52
N LEU A 49 -20.47 4.98 17.19
CA LEU A 49 -20.89 4.23 18.38
C LEU A 49 -21.20 5.12 19.59
N ASP A 50 -20.69 6.35 19.61
CA ASP A 50 -20.91 7.32 20.68
C ASP A 50 -22.09 8.26 20.39
N GLU A 51 -22.63 8.25 19.15
CA GLU A 51 -23.72 9.12 18.73
C GLU A 51 -25.10 8.45 18.92
N PRO A 52 -26.07 9.15 19.54
CA PRO A 52 -27.38 8.58 19.87
C PRO A 52 -28.22 8.21 18.65
N GLU A 53 -27.96 8.83 17.50
CA GLU A 53 -28.70 8.55 16.25
C GLU A 53 -28.49 7.12 15.75
N PHE A 54 -27.40 6.46 16.14
CA PHE A 54 -27.08 5.09 15.72
C PHE A 54 -27.44 4.01 16.73
N GLU A 55 -28.10 4.33 17.85
CA GLU A 55 -28.42 3.34 18.90
C GLU A 55 -29.20 2.14 18.35
N SER A 56 -30.16 2.39 17.44
CA SER A 56 -30.96 1.35 16.80
C SER A 56 -30.14 0.35 15.96
N ILE A 57 -28.95 0.73 15.50
CA ILE A 57 -28.05 -0.11 14.70
C ILE A 57 -26.73 -0.44 15.42
N ARG A 58 -26.62 -0.15 16.73
CA ARG A 58 -25.37 -0.26 17.49
C ARG A 58 -24.72 -1.65 17.40
N GLN A 59 -25.52 -2.73 17.41
CA GLN A 59 -24.99 -4.10 17.26
C GLN A 59 -24.34 -4.34 15.89
N VAL A 60 -24.87 -3.73 14.83
CA VAL A 60 -24.29 -3.80 13.48
C VAL A 60 -22.95 -3.10 13.46
N LEU A 61 -22.87 -1.87 14.00
CA LEU A 61 -21.64 -1.08 14.08
C LEU A 61 -20.55 -1.78 14.92
N VAL A 62 -20.92 -2.41 16.03
CA VAL A 62 -19.98 -3.24 16.83
C VAL A 62 -19.45 -4.42 16.00
N GLY A 63 -20.31 -5.08 15.23
CA GLY A 63 -19.92 -6.15 14.32
C GLY A 63 -18.95 -5.69 13.23
N GLU A 64 -19.26 -4.56 12.60
CA GLU A 64 -18.41 -3.97 11.55
C GLU A 64 -17.05 -3.53 12.11
N LEU A 65 -17.04 -2.89 13.29
CA LEU A 65 -15.80 -2.50 13.96
C LEU A 65 -14.90 -3.70 14.23
N LYS A 66 -15.46 -4.81 14.74
CA LYS A 66 -14.72 -6.05 14.95
C LYS A 66 -14.18 -6.63 13.65
N ALA A 67 -14.97 -6.62 12.58
CA ALA A 67 -14.53 -7.10 11.26
C ALA A 67 -13.36 -6.27 10.71
N ILE A 68 -13.41 -4.94 10.84
CA ILE A 68 -12.31 -4.07 10.44
C ILE A 68 -11.06 -4.31 11.30
N ASP A 69 -11.22 -4.46 12.62
CA ASP A 69 -10.10 -4.77 13.51
C ASP A 69 -9.43 -6.10 13.14
N MET A 70 -10.20 -7.14 12.84
CA MET A 70 -9.67 -8.42 12.36
C MET A 70 -8.92 -8.25 11.03
N LEU A 71 -9.53 -7.58 10.06
CA LEU A 71 -8.91 -7.37 8.75
C LEU A 71 -7.61 -6.56 8.84
N ILE A 72 -7.55 -5.54 9.68
CA ILE A 72 -6.32 -4.77 9.94
C ILE A 72 -5.22 -5.70 10.47
N ASN A 73 -5.53 -6.52 11.47
CA ASN A 73 -4.55 -7.42 12.08
C ASN A 73 -4.03 -8.47 11.08
N GLU A 74 -4.93 -9.11 10.34
CA GLU A 74 -4.58 -10.08 9.30
C GLU A 74 -3.71 -9.44 8.21
N PHE A 75 -4.07 -8.22 7.78
CA PHE A 75 -3.36 -7.52 6.72
C PHE A 75 -1.96 -7.07 7.16
N VAL A 76 -1.80 -6.60 8.41
CA VAL A 76 -0.49 -6.25 8.97
C VAL A 76 0.42 -7.48 9.01
N GLN A 77 -0.11 -8.63 9.44
CA GLN A 77 0.64 -9.88 9.44
C GLN A 77 1.01 -10.33 8.02
N LEU A 78 0.06 -10.29 7.09
CA LEU A 78 0.25 -10.73 5.70
C LEU A 78 1.35 -9.92 4.97
N PHE A 79 1.47 -8.62 5.27
CA PHE A 79 2.42 -7.73 4.61
C PHE A 79 3.64 -7.37 5.46
N GLU A 80 3.76 -7.94 6.67
CA GLU A 80 4.85 -7.66 7.63
C GLU A 80 5.09 -6.15 7.79
N ILE A 81 4.02 -5.39 7.99
CA ILE A 81 4.08 -3.92 8.05
C ILE A 81 4.56 -3.52 9.44
N GLN A 82 5.69 -2.82 9.50
CA GLN A 82 6.24 -2.31 10.75
C GLN A 82 5.48 -1.06 11.20
N GLU A 83 5.42 -0.83 12.52
CA GLU A 83 4.71 0.31 13.10
C GLU A 83 5.22 1.66 12.58
N ASN A 84 6.52 1.76 12.29
CA ASN A 84 7.15 2.98 11.75
C ASN A 84 6.61 3.36 10.37
N GLU A 85 6.29 2.37 9.54
CA GLU A 85 5.76 2.59 8.18
C GLU A 85 4.32 3.10 8.19
N MET A 86 3.58 2.80 9.27
CA MET A 86 2.25 3.36 9.48
C MET A 86 2.31 4.85 9.82
N LYS A 87 3.43 5.35 10.37
CA LYS A 87 3.61 6.75 10.77
C LYS A 87 4.17 7.63 9.64
N ASP A 88 5.08 7.10 8.82
CA ASP A 88 5.79 7.84 7.74
C ASP A 88 4.93 8.21 6.53
N SER A 89 3.75 7.62 6.39
CA SER A 89 2.84 7.88 5.27
C SER A 89 1.94 9.11 5.49
N THR A 90 1.84 9.60 6.73
CA THR A 90 1.07 10.80 7.08
C THR A 90 1.85 12.09 6.79
N THR A 91 3.18 12.07 6.97
CA THR A 91 4.06 13.24 6.80
C THR A 91 4.42 13.55 5.34
N ASN A 92 4.38 12.58 4.44
CA ASN A 92 4.75 12.78 3.03
C ASN A 92 3.65 13.41 2.15
N LYS A 93 2.41 13.56 2.64
CA LYS A 93 1.35 14.27 1.89
C LYS A 93 1.47 15.79 1.93
N GLU A 94 2.13 16.35 2.95
CA GLU A 94 2.19 17.81 3.13
C GLU A 94 3.24 18.50 2.23
N LYS A 95 4.31 17.79 1.81
CA LYS A 95 5.38 18.37 0.98
C LYS A 95 5.08 18.46 -0.52
N GLY A 96 3.92 17.96 -0.98
CA GLY A 96 3.60 17.86 -2.41
C GLY A 96 2.74 18.98 -3.00
N MET A 97 2.26 19.93 -2.19
CA MET A 97 1.21 20.89 -2.60
C MET A 97 1.65 22.36 -2.66
N GLU A 98 2.91 22.70 -2.36
CA GLU A 98 3.38 24.11 -2.30
C GLU A 98 4.03 24.67 -3.58
N SER A 99 4.08 23.92 -4.69
CA SER A 99 4.65 24.43 -5.93
C SER A 99 3.69 24.24 -7.09
N ASN A 100 2.74 25.16 -7.26
CA ASN A 100 2.14 25.53 -8.55
C ASN A 100 1.18 26.72 -8.37
N GLU A 101 1.72 27.91 -8.08
CA GLU A 101 1.03 29.17 -8.38
C GLU A 101 2.05 30.32 -8.47
N ALA A 102 2.78 30.38 -9.59
CA ALA A 102 3.43 31.58 -10.10
C ALA A 102 4.05 31.29 -11.48
N ASN A 103 3.28 31.45 -12.56
CA ASN A 103 3.72 32.14 -13.78
C ASN A 103 2.53 32.48 -14.68
#